data_AF-A0A679HYR9-F1
#
_entry.id   AF-A0A679HYR9-F1
#
_cell.length_a   1.000
_cell.length_b   1.000
_cell.length_c   1.000
_cell.angle_alpha   90.00
_cell.angle_beta   90.00
_cell.angle_gamma   90.00
#
_symmetry.space_group_name_H-M   'P 1'
#
loop_
_entity.id
_entity.type
_entity.pdbx_description
1 polymer ?
#
loop_
_entity_poly.entity_id
_entity_poly.type
_entity_poly.pdbx_seq_one_letter_code
_entity_poly.pdbx_strand_id
1 'polypeptide(L)'
;MISPALWFRLLICLFLTTYAPIVMPSDAAASGIEQLTDLTGRTSAIVTLKGRDNFTSEYRYDISVRNHSPDTLIADSLIVVLEKITNLAGEEREPLKSEPILSRFDILGQDGETDDGKPYFRIPSGSSPDLVPQAESRPAVVRIRNKDYLAVFTPSFRVYGMKRPPPETKQPGSPSHSLGAQRVPADRQTEKLIQLLLKKGVITEEEWRKAMQP
;
A
#
# COMPACT_ATOMS: atom_id res chain seq x y z
N MET A 1 -45.45 36.26 41.72
CA MET A 1 -44.70 37.26 40.92
C MET A 1 -43.22 36.93 41.05
N ILE A 2 -42.64 36.30 40.03
CA ILE A 2 -41.25 35.82 40.03
C ILE A 2 -40.41 36.84 39.27
N SER A 3 -39.28 37.24 39.84
CA SER A 3 -38.43 38.32 39.34
C SER A 3 -37.80 37.99 37.98
N PRO A 4 -37.83 38.92 37.00
CA PRO A 4 -37.30 38.70 35.64
C PRO A 4 -35.78 38.50 35.60
N ALA A 5 -35.07 38.78 36.71
CA ALA A 5 -33.63 38.57 36.83
C ALA A 5 -33.21 37.10 37.01
N LEU A 6 -34.15 36.21 37.36
CA LEU A 6 -33.83 34.79 37.57
C LEU A 6 -33.80 33.97 36.27
N TRP A 7 -34.53 34.40 35.24
CA TRP A 7 -34.55 33.74 33.93
C TRP A 7 -33.26 33.96 33.14
N PHE A 8 -32.64 35.13 33.29
CA PHE A 8 -31.41 35.47 32.56
C PHE A 8 -30.18 34.69 33.05
N ARG A 9 -30.16 34.27 34.32
CA ARG A 9 -29.04 33.48 34.87
C ARG A 9 -29.15 31.98 34.61
N LEU A 10 -30.34 31.46 34.26
CA LEU A 10 -30.54 30.03 33.98
C LEU A 10 -30.35 29.68 32.49
N LEU A 11 -30.48 30.65 31.58
CA LEU A 11 -30.22 30.46 30.16
C LEU A 11 -28.73 30.47 29.77
N ILE A 12 -27.85 31.03 30.61
CA ILE A 12 -26.40 31.10 30.33
C ILE A 12 -25.69 29.79 30.71
N CYS A 13 -26.25 28.97 31.62
CA CYS A 13 -25.67 27.67 31.99
C CYS A 13 -26.06 26.51 31.05
N LEU A 14 -27.01 26.69 30.13
CA LEU A 14 -27.43 25.62 29.20
C LEU A 14 -26.80 25.73 27.79
N PHE A 15 -25.94 26.73 27.55
CA PHE A 15 -25.32 26.95 26.23
C PHE A 15 -23.82 26.64 26.18
N LEU A 16 -23.25 26.04 27.22
CA LEU A 16 -21.79 25.81 27.34
C LEU A 16 -21.37 24.35 27.51
N THR A 17 -22.26 23.38 27.32
CA THR A 17 -22.00 21.96 27.65
C THR A 17 -22.33 20.96 26.53
N THR A 18 -22.32 21.36 25.26
CA THR A 18 -22.51 20.40 24.15
C THR A 18 -21.74 20.75 22.88
N TYR A 19 -20.43 20.94 22.95
CA TYR A 19 -19.55 20.78 21.77
C TYR A 19 -18.16 20.37 22.24
N ALA A 20 -18.04 19.16 22.79
CA ALA A 20 -16.76 18.46 22.79
C ALA A 20 -16.58 17.86 21.39
N PRO A 21 -15.65 18.34 20.54
CA PRO A 21 -15.28 17.59 19.37
C PRO A 21 -14.74 16.24 19.86
N ILE A 22 -15.40 15.16 19.46
CA ILE A 22 -14.83 13.82 19.54
C ILE A 22 -13.61 13.86 18.62
N VAL A 23 -12.45 14.14 19.20
CA VAL A 23 -11.17 13.92 18.55
C VAL A 23 -11.03 12.40 18.46
N MET A 24 -11.50 11.85 17.34
CA MET A 24 -11.09 10.53 16.90
C MET A 24 -9.57 10.56 16.81
N PRO A 25 -8.84 9.71 17.54
CA PRO A 25 -7.44 9.48 17.23
C PRO A 25 -7.42 8.84 15.85
N SER A 26 -7.21 9.64 14.81
CA SER A 26 -6.80 9.17 13.50
C SER A 26 -5.35 8.73 13.60
N ASP A 27 -5.07 7.70 14.41
CA ASP A 27 -3.88 6.87 14.27
C ASP A 27 -4.11 5.89 13.10
N ALA A 28 -4.48 6.43 11.95
CA ALA A 28 -4.37 5.75 10.67
C ALA A 28 -3.01 6.13 10.11
N ALA A 29 -2.01 5.35 10.53
CA ALA A 29 -0.65 5.26 9.99
C ALA A 29 -0.28 6.35 8.98
N ALA A 30 0.23 7.47 9.50
CA ALA A 30 1.13 8.35 8.75
C ALA A 30 2.48 7.65 8.53
N SER A 31 2.48 6.41 8.03
CA SER A 31 3.63 5.87 7.29
C SER A 31 3.67 6.65 5.99
N GLY A 32 4.24 7.86 6.09
CA GLY A 32 4.28 8.83 5.03
C GLY A 32 4.92 8.24 3.79
N ILE A 33 4.56 8.79 2.64
CA ILE A 33 5.15 8.49 1.33
C ILE A 33 6.69 8.46 1.41
N GLU A 34 7.29 9.24 2.32
CA GLU A 34 8.72 9.25 2.63
C GLU A 34 9.33 7.88 2.95
N GLN A 35 8.55 6.93 3.47
CA GLN A 35 9.04 5.58 3.75
C GLN A 35 9.02 4.67 2.52
N LEU A 36 8.36 5.10 1.44
CA LEU A 36 8.28 4.35 0.20
C LEU A 36 9.54 4.56 -0.64
N THR A 37 10.02 3.49 -1.25
CA THR A 37 11.16 3.54 -2.15
C THR A 37 10.70 3.97 -3.55
N ASP A 38 11.47 4.82 -4.23
CA ASP A 38 11.27 5.08 -5.65
C ASP A 38 11.59 3.80 -6.45
N LEU A 39 10.56 3.22 -7.08
CA LEU A 39 10.62 2.00 -7.88
C LEU A 39 10.66 2.32 -9.38
N THR A 40 10.72 3.59 -9.77
CA THR A 40 10.80 4.03 -11.17
C THR A 40 12.04 3.42 -11.85
N GLY A 41 11.86 2.92 -13.08
CA GLY A 41 12.90 2.20 -13.84
C GLY A 41 13.03 0.71 -13.50
N ARG A 42 12.61 0.29 -12.31
CA ARG A 42 12.41 -1.14 -11.95
C ARG A 42 10.98 -1.61 -12.17
N THR A 43 10.07 -0.65 -12.22
CA THR A 43 8.65 -0.82 -12.52
C THR A 43 8.26 0.19 -13.59
N SER A 44 7.15 -0.08 -14.28
CA SER A 44 6.57 0.84 -15.23
C SER A 44 5.09 1.06 -14.92
N ALA A 45 4.65 2.32 -14.93
CA ALA A 45 3.24 2.65 -14.97
C ALA A 45 2.73 2.46 -16.41
N ILE A 46 1.78 1.56 -16.59
CA ILE A 46 1.03 1.33 -17.82
C ILE A 46 -0.18 2.24 -17.78
N VAL A 47 -0.23 3.19 -18.71
CA VAL A 47 -1.26 4.22 -18.78
C VAL A 47 -2.21 3.91 -19.91
N THR A 48 -3.47 3.63 -19.59
CA THR A 48 -4.51 3.33 -20.58
C THR A 48 -5.61 4.38 -20.54
N LEU A 49 -5.78 5.14 -21.62
CA LEU A 49 -6.94 6.04 -21.75
C LEU A 49 -8.22 5.20 -21.90
N LYS A 50 -9.15 5.35 -20.95
CA LYS A 50 -10.45 4.65 -20.98
C LYS A 50 -11.54 5.46 -21.65
N GLY A 51 -11.46 6.78 -21.60
CA GLY A 51 -12.45 7.62 -22.24
C GLY A 51 -12.25 9.09 -21.95
N ARG A 52 -13.02 9.90 -22.67
CA ARG A 52 -13.09 11.34 -22.51
C ARG A 52 -14.56 11.74 -22.39
N ASP A 53 -14.90 12.44 -21.32
CA ASP A 53 -16.16 13.15 -21.19
C ASP A 53 -15.99 14.55 -21.79
N ASN A 54 -16.72 14.83 -22.87
CA ASN A 54 -16.65 16.11 -23.56
C ASN A 54 -17.45 17.22 -22.86
N PHE A 55 -18.42 16.88 -22.01
CA PHE A 55 -19.21 17.88 -21.31
C PHE A 55 -18.42 18.52 -20.17
N THR A 56 -17.67 17.70 -19.43
CA THR A 56 -16.81 18.15 -18.33
C THR A 56 -15.35 18.32 -18.71
N SER A 57 -14.98 18.03 -19.96
CA SER A 57 -13.60 17.98 -20.46
C SER A 57 -12.68 17.11 -19.59
N GLU A 58 -13.22 15.98 -19.12
CA GLU A 58 -12.54 15.06 -18.23
C GLU A 58 -12.00 13.85 -19.00
N TYR A 59 -10.72 13.56 -18.82
CA TYR A 59 -10.07 12.35 -19.29
C TYR A 59 -10.01 11.34 -18.16
N ARG A 60 -10.35 10.08 -18.46
CA ARG A 60 -10.25 8.97 -17.52
C ARG A 60 -9.18 8.00 -17.99
N TYR A 61 -8.20 7.77 -17.13
CA TYR A 61 -7.11 6.82 -17.33
C TYR A 61 -7.17 5.70 -16.30
N ASP A 62 -6.83 4.50 -16.74
CA ASP A 62 -6.48 3.38 -15.86
C ASP A 62 -4.96 3.28 -15.82
N ILE A 63 -4.41 3.31 -14.61
CA ILE A 63 -2.97 3.24 -14.35
C ILE A 63 -2.67 1.94 -13.60
N SER A 64 -2.02 0.99 -14.27
CA SER A 64 -1.51 -0.23 -13.64
C SER A 64 0.01 -0.15 -13.52
N VAL A 65 0.56 -0.77 -12.48
CA VAL A 65 2.01 -0.91 -12.28
C VAL A 65 2.42 -2.32 -12.69
N ARG A 66 3.43 -2.42 -13.57
CA ARG A 66 4.09 -3.67 -13.92
C ARG A 66 5.47 -3.76 -13.27
N ASN A 67 5.75 -4.90 -12.64
CA ASN A 67 7.03 -5.17 -12.00
C ASN A 67 8.02 -5.77 -13.02
N HIS A 68 9.09 -5.05 -13.34
CA HIS A 68 10.17 -5.58 -14.20
C HIS A 68 11.37 -6.08 -13.40
N SER A 69 11.35 -5.91 -12.09
CA SER A 69 12.44 -6.32 -11.20
C SER A 69 12.34 -7.81 -10.85
N PRO A 70 13.46 -8.43 -10.44
CA PRO A 70 13.44 -9.79 -9.87
C PRO A 70 12.90 -9.81 -8.43
N ASP A 71 12.72 -8.64 -7.80
CA ASP A 71 12.24 -8.52 -6.43
C ASP A 71 10.70 -8.64 -6.40
N THR A 72 10.16 -9.27 -5.35
CA THR A 72 8.71 -9.22 -5.09
C THR A 72 8.39 -7.90 -4.39
N LEU A 73 7.36 -7.20 -4.87
CA LEU A 73 6.90 -5.95 -4.28
C LEU A 73 5.64 -6.18 -3.46
N ILE A 74 5.48 -5.39 -2.38
CA ILE A 74 4.26 -5.44 -1.56
C ILE A 74 3.18 -4.64 -2.28
N ALA A 75 2.12 -5.30 -2.76
CA ALA A 75 1.17 -4.70 -3.70
C ALA A 75 0.33 -3.55 -3.10
N ASP A 76 -0.03 -3.65 -1.83
CA ASP A 76 -0.83 -2.63 -1.11
C ASP A 76 -0.03 -1.35 -0.75
N SER A 77 1.30 -1.43 -0.82
CA SER A 77 2.19 -0.28 -0.61
C SER A 77 2.39 0.59 -1.87
N LEU A 78 1.93 0.10 -3.02
CA LEU A 78 2.19 0.76 -4.30
C LEU A 78 1.37 2.04 -4.44
N ILE A 79 2.06 3.12 -4.79
CA ILE A 79 1.44 4.37 -5.22
C ILE A 79 2.04 4.82 -6.55
N VAL A 80 1.26 5.57 -7.31
CA VAL A 80 1.71 6.28 -8.50
C VAL A 80 1.58 7.78 -8.28
N VAL A 81 2.65 8.51 -8.54
CA VAL A 81 2.72 9.97 -8.42
C VAL A 81 2.68 10.56 -9.82
N LEU A 82 1.74 11.46 -10.09
CA LEU A 82 1.63 12.15 -11.37
C LEU A 82 2.76 13.18 -11.49
N GLU A 83 3.73 12.90 -12.35
CA GLU A 83 4.95 13.73 -12.46
C GLU A 83 4.74 14.90 -13.42
N LYS A 84 4.22 14.62 -14.62
CA LYS A 84 3.97 15.62 -15.65
C LYS A 84 2.96 15.16 -16.70
N ILE A 85 2.41 16.15 -17.39
CA ILE A 85 1.59 16.03 -18.59
C ILE A 85 2.30 16.79 -19.70
N THR A 86 2.34 16.23 -20.91
CA THR A 86 2.94 16.88 -22.07
C THR A 86 1.87 17.30 -23.09
N ASN A 87 2.16 18.34 -23.88
CA ASN A 87 1.32 18.73 -25.02
C ASN A 87 1.58 17.81 -26.24
N LEU A 88 0.88 18.07 -27.36
CA LEU A 88 1.07 17.36 -28.64
C LEU A 88 2.52 17.40 -29.18
N ALA A 89 3.29 18.44 -28.84
CA ALA A 89 4.69 18.57 -29.23
C ALA A 89 5.65 17.85 -28.27
N GLY A 90 5.14 17.20 -27.22
CA GLY A 90 5.94 16.55 -26.18
C GLY A 90 6.55 17.52 -25.16
N GLU A 91 6.18 18.80 -25.21
CA GLU A 91 6.65 19.80 -24.26
C GLU A 91 5.90 19.66 -22.95
N GLU A 92 6.57 19.92 -21.83
CA GLU A 92 6.02 19.84 -20.46
C GLU A 92 5.67 21.21 -19.86
N ARG A 93 6.03 22.29 -20.56
CA ARG A 93 5.80 23.68 -20.14
C ARG A 93 5.05 24.43 -21.23
N GLU A 94 4.31 25.43 -20.82
CA GLU A 94 3.64 26.32 -21.75
C GLU A 94 4.66 27.17 -22.54
N PRO A 95 4.50 27.32 -23.87
CA PRO A 95 5.46 28.05 -24.70
C PRO A 95 5.68 29.52 -24.30
N LEU A 96 4.63 30.18 -23.79
CA LEU A 96 4.65 31.63 -23.54
C LEU A 96 4.90 32.00 -22.07
N LYS A 97 4.50 31.13 -21.14
CA LYS A 97 4.56 31.41 -19.69
C LYS A 97 5.60 30.59 -18.95
N SER A 98 6.13 29.54 -19.58
CA SER A 98 7.08 28.60 -18.96
C SER A 98 6.54 27.89 -17.70
N GLU A 99 5.24 27.97 -17.44
CA GLU A 99 4.56 27.24 -16.36
C GLU A 99 4.42 25.75 -16.74
N PRO A 100 4.50 24.82 -15.78
CA PRO A 100 4.24 23.41 -16.06
C PRO A 100 2.83 23.21 -16.61
N ILE A 101 2.68 22.44 -17.68
CA ILE A 101 1.37 22.15 -18.27
C ILE A 101 0.43 21.51 -17.24
N LEU A 102 0.97 20.68 -16.34
CA LEU A 102 0.22 20.02 -15.27
C LEU A 102 -0.62 21.00 -14.42
N SER A 103 -0.14 22.24 -14.18
CA SER A 103 -0.85 23.21 -13.33
C SER A 103 -2.14 23.74 -13.94
N ARG A 104 -2.39 23.48 -15.23
CA ARG A 104 -3.63 23.84 -15.95
C ARG A 104 -4.75 22.80 -15.82
N PHE A 105 -4.48 21.67 -15.19
CA PHE A 105 -5.43 20.57 -15.05
C PHE A 105 -5.94 20.47 -13.63
N ASP A 106 -7.23 20.16 -13.48
CA ASP A 106 -7.70 19.65 -12.19
C ASP A 106 -7.51 18.15 -12.16
N ILE A 107 -6.84 17.69 -11.11
CA ILE A 107 -6.66 16.28 -10.85
C ILE A 107 -7.76 15.84 -9.87
N LEU A 108 -8.53 14.83 -10.24
CA LEU A 108 -9.72 14.42 -9.52
C LEU A 108 -9.52 13.02 -8.93
N GLY A 109 -9.93 12.84 -7.68
CA GLY A 109 -9.89 11.53 -7.00
C GLY A 109 -8.48 11.06 -6.61
N GLN A 110 -7.54 11.99 -6.43
CA GLN A 110 -6.24 11.70 -5.84
C GLN A 110 -6.40 11.30 -4.36
N ASP A 111 -5.54 10.42 -3.88
CA ASP A 111 -5.53 9.98 -2.48
C ASP A 111 -4.75 10.94 -1.57
N GLY A 112 -3.96 11.84 -2.18
CA GLY A 112 -3.30 12.94 -1.52
C GLY A 112 -2.27 13.60 -2.42
N GLU A 113 -1.37 14.37 -1.81
CA GLU A 113 -0.27 15.05 -2.48
C GLU A 113 1.06 14.72 -1.77
N THR A 114 2.15 14.71 -2.53
CA THR A 114 3.52 14.68 -2.01
C THR A 114 3.92 16.04 -1.44
N ASP A 115 5.07 16.13 -0.76
CA ASP A 115 5.54 17.40 -0.18
C ASP A 115 5.84 18.48 -1.23
N ASP A 116 6.16 18.08 -2.47
CA ASP A 116 6.30 18.96 -3.62
C ASP A 116 4.96 19.28 -4.33
N GLY A 117 3.84 18.89 -3.74
CA GLY A 117 2.49 19.19 -4.22
C GLY A 117 2.03 18.34 -5.41
N LYS A 118 2.70 17.21 -5.70
CA LYS A 118 2.29 16.32 -6.79
C LYS A 118 1.22 15.35 -6.32
N PRO A 119 0.16 15.17 -7.11
CA PRO A 119 -0.92 14.29 -6.70
C PRO A 119 -0.52 12.83 -6.86
N TYR A 120 -0.90 12.02 -5.88
CA TYR A 120 -0.65 10.58 -5.90
C TYR A 120 -1.94 9.77 -5.79
N PHE A 121 -1.86 8.54 -6.30
CA PHE A 121 -2.94 7.57 -6.30
C PHE A 121 -2.40 6.24 -5.78
N ARG A 122 -3.13 5.62 -4.87
CA ARG A 122 -2.84 4.29 -4.36
C ARG A 122 -3.31 3.26 -5.38
N ILE A 123 -2.45 2.29 -5.66
CA ILE A 123 -2.80 1.17 -6.50
C ILE A 123 -3.74 0.25 -5.70
N PRO A 124 -4.94 -0.10 -6.23
CA PRO A 124 -5.85 -0.97 -5.51
C PRO A 124 -5.24 -2.35 -5.26
N SER A 125 -5.47 -2.88 -4.06
CA SER A 125 -5.01 -4.22 -3.72
C SER A 125 -5.62 -5.27 -4.65
N GLY A 126 -4.77 -6.16 -5.13
CA GLY A 126 -5.15 -7.32 -5.94
C GLY A 126 -5.72 -8.45 -5.09
N SER A 127 -5.94 -9.60 -5.72
CA SER A 127 -6.17 -10.86 -5.01
C SER A 127 -4.92 -11.37 -4.27
N SER A 128 -3.74 -10.93 -4.72
CA SER A 128 -2.45 -11.23 -4.11
C SER A 128 -1.95 -10.01 -3.32
N PRO A 129 -1.42 -10.20 -2.10
CA PRO A 129 -0.74 -9.14 -1.35
C PRO A 129 0.60 -8.77 -1.98
N ASP A 130 1.10 -9.57 -2.92
CA ASP A 130 2.38 -9.42 -3.59
C ASP A 130 2.23 -9.18 -5.08
N LEU A 131 3.08 -8.29 -5.60
CA LEU A 131 3.32 -8.11 -7.01
C LEU A 131 4.66 -8.77 -7.38
N VAL A 132 4.57 -10.03 -7.80
CA VAL A 132 5.72 -10.85 -8.21
C VAL A 132 6.39 -10.32 -9.48
N PRO A 133 7.63 -10.74 -9.81
CA PRO A 133 8.29 -10.36 -11.05
C PRO A 133 7.42 -10.59 -12.29
N GLN A 134 7.44 -9.63 -13.22
CA GLN A 134 6.65 -9.61 -14.46
C GLN A 134 5.12 -9.52 -14.29
N ALA A 135 4.61 -9.51 -13.06
CA ALA A 135 3.19 -9.32 -12.83
C ALA A 135 2.77 -7.85 -12.97
N GLU A 136 1.48 -7.68 -13.21
CA GLU A 136 0.81 -6.40 -13.32
C GLU A 136 -0.23 -6.27 -12.19
N SER A 137 -0.33 -5.08 -11.63
CA SER A 137 -1.28 -4.76 -10.56
C SER A 137 -2.66 -4.41 -11.12
N ARG A 138 -3.64 -4.27 -10.22
CA ARG A 138 -4.95 -3.71 -10.61
C ARG A 138 -4.81 -2.24 -10.97
N PRO A 139 -5.65 -1.72 -11.88
CA PRO A 139 -5.57 -0.31 -12.27
C PRO A 139 -6.12 0.61 -11.19
N ALA A 140 -5.39 1.69 -10.88
CA ALA A 140 -5.93 2.89 -10.26
C ALA A 140 -6.61 3.76 -11.31
N VAL A 141 -7.72 4.41 -10.95
CA VAL A 141 -8.44 5.30 -11.86
C VAL A 141 -7.97 6.73 -11.64
N VAL A 142 -7.38 7.33 -12.68
CA VAL A 142 -6.94 8.73 -12.66
C VAL A 142 -7.84 9.56 -13.56
N ARG A 143 -8.36 10.66 -13.01
CA ARG A 143 -9.27 11.56 -13.71
C ARG A 143 -8.63 12.93 -13.81
N ILE A 144 -8.51 13.43 -15.03
CA ILE A 144 -7.82 14.67 -15.33
C ILE A 144 -8.79 15.57 -16.08
N ARG A 145 -9.19 16.68 -15.47
CA ARG A 145 -10.06 17.67 -16.09
C ARG A 145 -9.25 18.78 -16.73
N ASN A 146 -9.53 19.03 -17.99
CA ASN A 146 -8.89 20.04 -18.80
C ASN A 146 -9.80 21.26 -18.95
N LYS A 147 -9.62 22.25 -18.08
CA LYS A 147 -10.40 23.50 -18.11
C LYS A 147 -10.10 24.36 -19.34
N ASP A 148 -8.86 24.27 -19.83
CA ASP A 148 -8.33 25.16 -20.86
C ASP A 148 -8.39 24.56 -22.28
N TYR A 149 -9.02 23.38 -22.43
CA TYR A 149 -9.17 22.66 -23.70
C TYR A 149 -7.85 22.38 -24.44
N LEU A 150 -6.73 22.26 -23.71
CA LEU A 150 -5.41 21.97 -24.28
C LEU A 150 -5.35 20.56 -24.87
N ALA A 151 -4.74 20.40 -26.04
CA ALA A 151 -4.47 19.06 -26.57
C ALA A 151 -3.28 18.43 -25.83
N VAL A 152 -3.51 17.30 -25.16
CA VAL A 152 -2.53 16.65 -24.28
C VAL A 152 -2.19 15.22 -24.70
N PHE A 153 -0.96 14.84 -24.36
CA PHE A 153 -0.45 13.47 -24.42
C PHE A 153 -0.74 12.70 -23.13
N THR A 154 -0.39 11.42 -23.18
CA THR A 154 -0.44 10.47 -22.07
C THR A 154 0.28 11.02 -20.83
N PRO A 155 -0.39 11.09 -19.65
CA PRO A 155 0.25 11.51 -18.41
C PRO A 155 1.38 10.55 -18.01
N SER A 156 2.41 11.08 -17.34
CA SER A 156 3.55 10.29 -16.86
C SER A 156 3.54 10.16 -15.35
N PHE A 157 3.93 8.99 -14.87
CA PHE A 157 3.89 8.66 -13.45
C PHE A 157 5.23 8.12 -12.97
N ARG A 158 5.60 8.49 -11.74
CA ARG A 158 6.58 7.77 -10.94
C ARG A 158 5.88 6.72 -10.10
N VAL A 159 6.57 5.64 -9.80
CA VAL A 159 6.04 4.52 -9.01
C VAL A 159 6.83 4.43 -7.72
N TYR A 160 6.13 4.41 -6.59
CA TYR A 160 6.74 4.22 -5.27
C TYR A 160 6.13 3.01 -4.58
N GLY A 161 6.89 2.37 -3.69
CA GLY A 161 6.39 1.25 -2.90
C GLY A 161 7.47 0.58 -2.06
N MET A 162 7.11 -0.56 -1.48
CA MET A 162 7.99 -1.37 -0.64
C MET A 162 8.34 -2.69 -1.31
N LYS A 163 9.59 -3.09 -1.14
CA LYS A 163 10.05 -4.43 -1.52
C LYS A 163 9.74 -5.41 -0.39
N ARG A 164 9.37 -6.63 -0.75
CA ARG A 164 9.27 -7.72 0.21
C ARG A 164 10.69 -8.17 0.59
N PRO A 165 11.02 -8.29 1.89
CA PRO A 165 12.29 -8.85 2.33
C PRO A 165 12.48 -10.27 1.79
N PRO A 166 13.71 -10.70 1.44
CA PRO A 166 13.98 -12.08 1.11
C PRO A 166 13.51 -13.01 2.24
N PRO A 167 12.91 -14.17 1.93
CA PRO A 167 12.61 -15.16 2.95
C PRO A 167 13.90 -15.59 3.64
N GLU A 168 13.87 -15.74 4.97
CA GLU A 168 15.05 -16.15 5.74
C GLU A 168 15.60 -17.47 5.18
N THR A 169 16.84 -17.45 4.71
CA THR A 169 17.55 -18.66 4.31
C THR A 169 17.74 -19.51 5.56
N LYS A 170 16.98 -20.61 5.69
CA LYS A 170 17.34 -21.69 6.62
C LYS A 170 18.77 -22.10 6.28
N GLN A 171 19.74 -21.74 7.13
CA GLN A 171 21.13 -22.13 6.97
C GLN A 171 21.20 -23.66 6.83
N PRO A 172 21.85 -24.19 5.77
CA PRO A 172 22.22 -25.59 5.74
C PRO A 172 23.28 -25.81 6.83
N GLY A 173 22.93 -26.60 7.84
CA GLY A 173 23.87 -27.03 8.86
C GLY A 173 25.08 -27.72 8.24
N SER A 174 26.25 -27.43 8.79
CA SER A 174 27.58 -27.94 8.43
C SER A 174 27.61 -29.46 8.19
N PRO A 175 28.43 -29.97 7.25
CA PRO A 175 28.56 -31.40 7.02
C PRO A 175 29.34 -32.02 8.18
N SER A 176 28.66 -32.75 9.06
CA SER A 176 29.32 -33.70 9.94
C SER A 176 29.32 -35.06 9.25
N HIS A 177 30.52 -35.56 8.96
CA HIS A 177 30.74 -36.95 8.59
C HIS A 177 30.17 -37.86 9.68
N SER A 178 29.23 -38.74 9.34
CA SER A 178 29.09 -40.02 10.02
C SER A 178 28.49 -41.06 9.08
N LEU A 179 29.26 -42.14 8.90
CA LEU A 179 28.81 -43.39 8.33
C LEU A 179 27.81 -44.04 9.31
N GLY A 180 26.69 -44.54 8.78
CA GLY A 180 25.95 -45.63 9.42
C GLY A 180 24.50 -45.33 9.82
N ALA A 181 23.62 -46.21 9.32
CA ALA A 181 22.25 -46.51 9.76
C ALA A 181 21.15 -45.47 9.44
N GLN A 182 20.38 -45.79 8.39
CA GLN A 182 19.02 -45.30 8.16
C GLN A 182 18.17 -45.45 9.43
N ARG A 183 17.83 -44.32 10.05
CA ARG A 183 16.66 -44.18 10.91
C ARG A 183 15.73 -43.16 10.25
N VAL A 184 14.47 -43.54 10.16
CA VAL A 184 13.36 -42.73 9.66
C VAL A 184 13.45 -41.34 10.31
N PRO A 185 13.42 -40.23 9.55
CA PRO A 185 13.50 -38.91 10.13
C PRO A 185 12.20 -38.62 10.87
N ALA A 186 12.21 -38.81 12.19
CA ALA A 186 11.20 -38.22 13.04
C ALA A 186 11.36 -36.70 12.92
N ASP A 187 10.32 -36.04 12.43
CA ASP A 187 10.28 -34.60 12.25
C ASP A 187 10.61 -33.92 13.60
N ARG A 188 11.48 -32.91 13.60
CA ARG A 188 11.88 -32.20 14.83
C ARG A 188 10.67 -31.62 15.59
N GLN A 189 9.56 -31.39 14.88
CA GLN A 189 8.29 -31.00 15.49
C GLN A 189 7.64 -32.15 16.29
N THR A 190 7.69 -33.38 15.79
CA THR A 190 7.21 -34.56 16.52
C THR A 190 8.02 -34.82 17.78
N GLU A 191 9.35 -34.66 17.76
CA GLU A 191 10.18 -34.82 18.96
C GLU A 191 9.84 -33.80 20.06
N LYS A 192 9.61 -32.53 19.68
CA LYS A 192 9.17 -31.50 20.62
C LYS A 192 7.78 -31.78 21.19
N LEU A 193 6.87 -32.29 20.36
CA LEU A 193 5.53 -32.68 20.80
C LEU A 193 5.60 -33.85 21.81
N ILE A 194 6.42 -34.86 21.52
CA ILE A 194 6.64 -36.02 22.39
C ILE A 194 7.24 -35.59 23.74
N GLN A 195 8.25 -34.72 23.73
CA GLN A 195 8.83 -34.18 24.96
C GLN A 195 7.83 -33.37 25.79
N LEU A 196 6.93 -32.62 25.14
CA LEU A 196 5.87 -31.89 25.83
C LEU A 196 4.83 -32.82 26.44
N LEU A 197 4.49 -33.92 25.77
CA LEU A 197 3.54 -34.92 26.28
C LEU A 197 4.08 -35.68 27.49
N LEU A 198 5.37 -36.06 27.47
CA LEU A 198 6.07 -36.64 28.61
C LEU A 198 6.14 -35.66 29.79
N LYS A 199 6.54 -34.40 29.53
CA LYS A 199 6.66 -33.36 30.55
C LYS A 199 5.33 -33.00 31.20
N LYS A 200 4.23 -33.12 30.47
CA LYS A 200 2.87 -32.88 31.00
C LYS A 200 2.25 -34.11 31.68
N GLY A 201 2.98 -35.24 31.75
CA GLY A 201 2.50 -36.47 32.38
C GLY A 201 1.34 -37.13 31.63
N VAL A 202 1.16 -36.79 30.34
CA VAL A 202 0.10 -37.34 29.48
C VAL A 202 0.49 -38.72 28.94
N ILE A 203 1.79 -38.99 28.84
CA ILE A 203 2.38 -40.29 28.48
C ILE A 203 3.43 -40.62 29.52
N THR A 204 3.44 -41.87 29.98
CA THR A 204 4.49 -42.37 30.87
C THR A 204 5.65 -42.99 30.09
N GLU A 205 6.87 -42.90 30.62
CA GLU A 205 8.12 -43.41 30.00
C GLU A 205 8.02 -44.90 29.63
N GLU A 206 7.20 -45.66 30.37
CA GLU A 206 6.99 -47.10 30.20
C GLU A 206 6.11 -47.44 28.98
N GLU A 207 5.13 -46.59 28.65
CA GLU A 207 4.26 -46.76 27.47
C GLU A 207 5.01 -46.44 26.17
N TRP A 208 5.92 -45.46 26.21
CA TRP A 208 6.80 -45.14 25.08
C TRP A 208 7.78 -46.28 24.76
N ARG A 209 8.41 -46.88 25.77
CA ARG A 209 9.33 -48.03 25.55
C ARG A 209 8.63 -49.22 24.92
N LYS A 210 7.34 -49.45 25.21
CA LYS A 210 6.54 -50.53 24.60
C LYS A 210 6.16 -50.23 23.14
N ALA A 211 5.90 -48.97 22.79
CA ALA A 211 5.57 -48.58 21.42
C ALA A 211 6.79 -48.61 20.46
N MET A 212 8.01 -48.69 21.00
CA MET A 212 9.26 -48.65 20.24
C MET A 212 9.97 -50.01 20.14
N GLN A 213 9.38 -51.09 20.67
CA GLN A 213 9.83 -52.45 20.40
C GLN A 213 9.16 -52.98 19.12
N PRO A 214 9.92 -53.58 18.18
CA PRO A 214 9.37 -54.20 16.99
C PRO A 214 8.60 -55.49 17.29
#